data_AF-A0A101IN50-F1
#
_entry.id   AF-A0A101IN50-F1
#
_cell.length_a   1.000
_cell.length_b   1.000
_cell.length_c   1.000
_cell.angle_alpha   90.00
_cell.angle_beta   90.00
_cell.angle_gamma   90.00
#
_symmetry.space_group_name_H-M   'P 1'
#
loop_
_entity.id
_entity.type
_entity.pdbx_description
1 polymer ?
#
loop_
_entity_poly.entity_id
_entity_poly.type
_entity_poly.pdbx_seq_one_letter_code
_entity_poly.pdbx_strand_id
1 'polypeptide(L)'
;LVHSYYSFSEISKAVEVLEKKGKLVIIDLWLVEKGYWSQQQNRVVELLKVEYQKFPLEKSFPLNQIQPHFRHLPPRLFFTLLQQLAQEGKIVFQKGKISLPSYRPAISAQKQEMINNILKLLKDNPTNPPTEKFLSETYQGSQEIVKYLLQEKLIVKLTDGPNFWKAEEIFFSVC
;
A
#
# COMPACT_ATOMS: atom_id res chain seq x y z
N LEU A 1 -1.12 -16.97 -32.20
CA LEU A 1 -2.39 -17.43 -32.81
C LEU A 1 -2.28 -18.78 -33.54
N VAL A 2 -1.20 -19.56 -33.35
CA VAL A 2 -0.89 -20.77 -34.15
C VAL A 2 -1.76 -22.00 -33.77
N HIS A 3 -2.63 -21.89 -32.76
CA HIS A 3 -3.45 -23.01 -32.24
C HIS A 3 -4.98 -22.76 -32.27
N SER A 4 -5.44 -21.70 -32.93
CA SER A 4 -6.89 -21.46 -33.09
C SER A 4 -7.38 -22.09 -34.38
N TYR A 5 -8.54 -22.75 -34.35
CA TYR A 5 -9.25 -23.21 -35.55
C TYR A 5 -9.92 -22.06 -36.32
N TYR A 6 -9.89 -20.83 -35.77
CA TYR A 6 -10.46 -19.64 -36.39
C TYR A 6 -9.38 -18.77 -37.03
N SER A 7 -9.68 -18.25 -38.21
CA SER A 7 -8.86 -17.25 -38.89
C SER A 7 -8.79 -15.95 -38.08
N PHE A 8 -7.76 -15.14 -38.34
CA PHE A 8 -7.64 -13.82 -37.74
C PHE A 8 -8.88 -12.96 -37.99
N SER A 9 -9.42 -12.96 -39.20
CA SER A 9 -10.62 -12.18 -39.55
C SER A 9 -11.85 -12.62 -38.76
N GLU A 10 -12.04 -13.92 -38.51
CA GLU A 10 -13.15 -14.42 -37.71
C GLU A 10 -13.01 -14.02 -36.24
N ILE A 11 -11.80 -14.13 -35.69
CA ILE A 11 -11.51 -13.71 -34.33
C ILE A 11 -11.74 -12.20 -34.18
N SER A 12 -11.19 -11.37 -35.08
CA SER A 12 -11.37 -9.92 -35.06
C SER A 12 -12.85 -9.54 -35.10
N LYS A 13 -13.62 -10.16 -36.00
CA LYS A 13 -15.07 -9.90 -36.11
C LYS A 13 -15.82 -10.29 -34.84
N ALA A 14 -15.49 -11.43 -34.23
CA ALA A 14 -16.10 -11.86 -32.97
C ALA A 14 -15.74 -10.90 -31.82
N VAL A 15 -14.49 -10.45 -31.74
CA VAL A 15 -14.02 -9.49 -30.74
C VAL A 15 -14.77 -8.17 -30.87
N GLU A 16 -14.86 -7.61 -32.08
CA GLU A 16 -15.61 -6.36 -32.32
C GLU A 16 -17.08 -6.47 -31.88
N VAL A 17 -17.74 -7.59 -32.18
CA VAL A 17 -19.14 -7.79 -31.75
C VAL A 17 -19.25 -7.85 -30.22
N LEU A 18 -18.32 -8.55 -29.56
CA LEU A 18 -18.35 -8.69 -28.10
C LEU A 18 -17.94 -7.41 -27.37
N GLU A 19 -17.02 -6.65 -27.92
CA GLU A 19 -16.63 -5.32 -27.44
C GLU A 19 -17.79 -4.33 -27.58
N LYS A 20 -18.44 -4.26 -28.75
CA LYS A 20 -19.64 -3.41 -28.97
C LYS A 20 -20.79 -3.78 -28.05
N LYS A 21 -20.93 -5.07 -27.70
CA LYS A 21 -21.91 -5.54 -26.70
C LYS A 21 -21.49 -5.28 -25.26
N GLY A 22 -20.32 -4.68 -25.03
CA GLY A 22 -19.78 -4.38 -23.71
C GLY A 22 -19.45 -5.63 -22.89
N LYS A 23 -19.19 -6.77 -23.53
CA LYS A 23 -18.85 -8.03 -22.85
C LYS A 23 -17.34 -8.24 -22.70
N LEU A 24 -16.55 -7.57 -23.53
CA LEU A 24 -15.10 -7.61 -23.49
C LEU A 24 -14.52 -6.21 -23.25
N VAL A 25 -13.34 -6.19 -22.65
CA VAL A 25 -12.45 -5.05 -22.57
C VAL A 25 -11.13 -5.46 -23.20
N ILE A 26 -10.61 -4.62 -24.09
CA ILE A 26 -9.29 -4.80 -24.70
C ILE A 26 -8.28 -4.00 -23.88
N ILE A 27 -7.24 -4.69 -23.39
CA ILE A 27 -6.20 -4.09 -22.57
C ILE A 27 -4.85 -4.49 -23.17
N ASP A 28 -4.22 -3.55 -23.88
CA ASP A 28 -3.07 -3.80 -24.74
C ASP A 28 -3.35 -4.95 -25.74
N LEU A 29 -2.74 -6.12 -25.51
CA LEU A 29 -2.88 -7.32 -26.33
C LEU A 29 -3.80 -8.37 -25.70
N TRP A 30 -4.47 -8.03 -24.59
CA TRP A 30 -5.31 -8.94 -23.81
C TRP A 30 -6.79 -8.66 -24.06
N LEU A 31 -7.54 -9.73 -24.31
CA LEU A 31 -8.99 -9.71 -24.34
C LEU A 31 -9.48 -10.24 -23.00
N VAL A 32 -10.20 -9.39 -22.26
CA VAL A 32 -10.66 -9.73 -20.90
C VAL A 32 -12.17 -9.57 -20.84
N GLU A 33 -12.85 -10.53 -20.21
CA GLU A 33 -14.28 -10.42 -19.94
C GLU A 33 -14.55 -9.25 -18.98
N LYS A 34 -15.52 -8.39 -19.31
CA LYS A 34 -15.72 -7.11 -18.62
C LYS A 34 -16.11 -7.30 -17.15
N GLY A 35 -16.97 -8.27 -16.84
CA GLY A 35 -17.37 -8.61 -15.48
C GLY A 35 -16.18 -9.07 -14.64
N TYR A 36 -15.36 -9.96 -15.18
CA TYR A 36 -14.13 -10.43 -14.56
C TYR A 36 -13.16 -9.28 -14.32
N TRP A 37 -12.98 -8.38 -15.29
CA TRP A 37 -12.11 -7.21 -15.13
C TRP A 37 -12.58 -6.31 -13.98
N SER A 38 -13.87 -5.98 -13.95
CA SER A 38 -14.47 -5.19 -12.87
C SER A 38 -14.37 -5.89 -11.52
N GLN A 39 -14.51 -7.21 -11.49
CA GLN A 39 -14.31 -8.01 -10.28
C GLN A 39 -12.86 -7.91 -9.78
N GLN A 40 -11.86 -7.96 -10.66
CA GLN A 40 -10.46 -7.80 -10.26
C GLN A 40 -10.19 -6.39 -9.73
N GLN A 41 -10.77 -5.35 -10.34
CA GLN A 41 -10.69 -3.97 -9.85
C GLN A 41 -11.23 -3.86 -8.41
N ASN A 42 -12.42 -4.40 -8.16
CA ASN A 42 -13.03 -4.40 -6.82
C ASN A 42 -12.22 -5.22 -5.81
N ARG A 43 -11.66 -6.35 -6.25
CA ARG A 43 -10.84 -7.21 -5.40
C ARG A 43 -9.59 -6.52 -4.87
N VAL A 44 -8.98 -5.61 -5.64
CA VAL A 44 -7.84 -4.80 -5.15
C VAL A 44 -8.28 -3.92 -3.97
N VAL A 45 -9.39 -3.22 -4.11
CA VAL A 45 -9.93 -2.33 -3.07
C VAL A 45 -10.32 -3.10 -1.81
N GLU A 46 -11.01 -4.23 -1.97
CA GLU A 46 -11.39 -5.09 -0.84
C GLU A 46 -10.18 -5.70 -0.14
N LEU A 47 -9.16 -6.12 -0.89
CA LEU A 47 -7.92 -6.61 -0.29
C LEU A 47 -7.23 -5.52 0.54
N LEU A 48 -7.17 -4.28 0.06
CA LEU A 48 -6.61 -3.18 0.86
C LEU A 48 -7.39 -2.97 2.17
N LYS A 49 -8.73 -3.04 2.15
CA LYS A 49 -9.55 -2.95 3.37
C LYS A 49 -9.21 -4.06 4.36
N VAL A 50 -9.04 -5.29 3.89
CA VAL A 50 -8.63 -6.43 4.74
C VAL A 50 -7.24 -6.21 5.32
N GLU A 51 -6.28 -5.71 4.53
CA GLU A 51 -4.94 -5.42 5.02
C GLU A 51 -4.94 -4.28 6.06
N TYR A 52 -5.77 -3.25 5.89
CA TYR A 52 -5.94 -2.20 6.90
C TYR A 52 -6.60 -2.70 8.19
N GLN A 53 -7.46 -3.72 8.15
CA GLN A 53 -7.97 -4.34 9.38
C GLN A 53 -6.87 -5.08 10.15
N LYS A 54 -5.94 -5.72 9.45
CA LYS A 54 -4.79 -6.41 10.06
C LYS A 54 -3.73 -5.43 10.55
N PHE A 55 -3.52 -4.34 9.83
CA PHE A 55 -2.49 -3.35 10.08
C PHE A 55 -3.08 -1.93 10.13
N PRO A 56 -3.83 -1.59 11.19
CA PRO A 56 -4.63 -0.36 11.27
C PRO A 56 -3.81 0.93 11.33
N LEU A 57 -2.50 0.83 11.57
CA LEU A 57 -1.59 1.97 11.57
C LEU A 57 -0.88 2.18 10.24
N GLU A 58 -0.95 1.23 9.31
CA GLU A 58 -0.30 1.38 8.01
C GLU A 58 -1.05 2.38 7.13
N LYS A 59 -0.30 3.21 6.40
CA LYS A 59 -0.89 4.10 5.37
C LYS A 59 -0.95 3.48 3.99
N SER A 60 -0.05 2.56 3.69
CA SER A 60 0.14 2.00 2.36
C SER A 60 0.83 0.66 2.44
N PHE A 61 0.53 -0.23 1.51
CA PHE A 61 1.12 -1.56 1.44
C PHE A 61 2.07 -1.66 0.26
N PRO A 62 3.20 -2.37 0.40
CA PRO A 62 4.10 -2.60 -0.70
C PRO A 62 3.48 -3.55 -1.74
N LEU A 63 3.81 -3.35 -3.00
CA LEU A 63 3.21 -4.12 -4.11
C LEU A 63 3.47 -5.63 -4.00
N ASN A 64 4.63 -6.02 -3.46
CA ASN A 64 4.99 -7.42 -3.24
C ASN A 64 4.10 -8.14 -2.21
N GLN A 65 3.38 -7.41 -1.35
CA GLN A 65 2.37 -7.96 -0.46
C GLN A 65 1.03 -8.19 -1.18
N ILE A 66 0.71 -7.35 -2.17
CA ILE A 66 -0.59 -7.36 -2.86
C ILE A 66 -0.58 -8.26 -4.11
N GLN A 67 0.46 -8.18 -4.94
CA GLN A 67 0.57 -8.92 -6.20
C GLN A 67 0.39 -10.45 -6.07
N PRO A 68 0.87 -11.12 -5.00
CA PRO A 68 0.66 -12.56 -4.83
C PRO A 68 -0.81 -12.99 -4.70
N HIS A 69 -1.76 -12.07 -4.54
CA HIS A 69 -3.21 -12.37 -4.56
C HIS A 69 -3.80 -12.40 -5.99
N PHE A 70 -3.03 -11.97 -6.98
CA PHE A 70 -3.44 -11.83 -8.39
C PHE A 70 -2.55 -12.67 -9.34
N ARG A 71 -2.02 -13.82 -8.87
CA ARG A 71 -1.08 -14.67 -9.65
C ARG A 71 -1.63 -15.15 -11.00
N HIS A 72 -2.95 -15.16 -11.17
CA HIS A 72 -3.61 -15.53 -12.42
C HIS A 72 -3.56 -14.42 -13.47
N LEU A 73 -3.29 -13.17 -13.07
CA LEU A 73 -3.10 -12.06 -13.99
C LEU A 73 -1.62 -11.98 -14.41
N PRO A 74 -1.33 -11.89 -15.72
CA PRO A 74 -0.01 -11.52 -16.20
C PRO A 74 0.48 -10.22 -15.53
N PRO A 75 1.77 -10.07 -15.19
CA PRO A 75 2.27 -8.89 -14.48
C PRO A 75 1.93 -7.55 -15.16
N ARG A 76 2.00 -7.49 -16.50
CA ARG A 76 1.61 -6.28 -17.26
C ARG A 76 0.14 -5.95 -17.05
N LEU A 77 -0.73 -6.94 -17.14
CA LEU A 77 -2.18 -6.76 -16.97
C LEU A 77 -2.53 -6.33 -15.54
N PHE A 78 -1.85 -6.89 -14.54
CA PHE A 78 -2.00 -6.46 -13.15
C PHE A 78 -1.53 -4.99 -12.95
N PHE A 79 -0.43 -4.59 -13.58
CA PHE A 79 0.01 -3.20 -13.50
C PHE A 79 -0.99 -2.23 -14.15
N THR A 80 -1.55 -2.59 -15.31
CA THR A 80 -2.59 -1.80 -15.97
C THR A 80 -3.85 -1.69 -15.11
N LEU A 81 -4.23 -2.76 -14.40
CA LEU A 81 -5.33 -2.74 -13.42
C LEU A 81 -5.11 -1.63 -12.36
N LEU A 82 -3.89 -1.57 -11.80
CA LEU A 82 -3.55 -0.57 -10.78
C LEU A 82 -3.51 0.84 -11.35
N GLN A 83 -2.97 1.02 -12.57
CA GLN A 83 -2.95 2.33 -13.22
C GLN A 83 -4.36 2.85 -13.47
N GLN A 84 -5.28 2.01 -13.95
CA GLN A 84 -6.68 2.40 -14.14
C GLN A 84 -7.34 2.79 -12.82
N LEU A 85 -7.19 1.98 -11.77
CA LEU A 85 -7.74 2.30 -10.45
C LEU A 85 -7.16 3.61 -9.88
N ALA A 86 -5.89 3.91 -10.15
CA ALA A 86 -5.26 5.15 -9.73
C ALA A 86 -5.76 6.36 -10.53
N GLN A 87 -5.95 6.21 -11.85
CA GLN A 87 -6.56 7.24 -12.71
C GLN A 87 -8.01 7.54 -12.31
N GLU A 88 -8.75 6.51 -11.90
CA GLU A 88 -10.10 6.64 -11.36
C GLU A 88 -10.14 7.19 -9.92
N GLY A 89 -8.98 7.44 -9.29
CA GLY A 89 -8.90 7.94 -7.91
C GLY A 89 -9.37 6.94 -6.84
N LYS A 90 -9.52 5.64 -7.18
CA LYS A 90 -9.93 4.60 -6.23
C LYS A 90 -8.77 4.14 -5.34
N ILE A 91 -7.54 4.22 -5.84
CA ILE A 91 -6.32 3.93 -5.10
C ILE A 91 -5.28 5.03 -5.34
N VAL A 92 -4.26 5.10 -4.49
CA VAL A 92 -2.99 5.76 -4.80
C VAL A 92 -1.97 4.68 -5.10
N PHE A 93 -1.25 4.79 -6.21
CA PHE A 93 -0.17 3.88 -6.57
C PHE A 93 1.10 4.66 -6.91
N GLN A 94 2.07 4.66 -6.00
CA GLN A 94 3.30 5.44 -6.13
C GLN A 94 4.46 4.74 -5.41
N LYS A 95 5.68 4.84 -5.98
CA LYS A 95 6.92 4.32 -5.37
C LYS A 95 6.81 2.84 -4.94
N GLY A 96 6.14 2.01 -5.74
CA GLY A 96 5.96 0.58 -5.45
C GLY A 96 5.01 0.28 -4.27
N LYS A 97 4.23 1.26 -3.82
CA LYS A 97 3.24 1.11 -2.76
C LYS A 97 1.85 1.49 -3.25
N ILE A 98 0.86 0.88 -2.64
CA ILE A 98 -0.57 1.07 -2.92
C ILE A 98 -1.32 1.43 -1.64
N SER A 99 -2.27 2.35 -1.73
CA SER A 99 -3.14 2.75 -0.62
C SER A 99 -4.53 3.18 -1.08
N LEU A 100 -5.46 3.28 -0.12
CA LEU A 100 -6.75 3.93 -0.36
C LEU A 100 -6.64 5.44 0.00
N PRO A 101 -7.00 6.37 -0.91
CA PRO A 101 -6.85 7.81 -0.67
C PRO A 101 -7.59 8.32 0.57
N SER A 102 -8.76 7.73 0.85
CA SER A 102 -9.63 8.10 1.96
C SER A 102 -9.31 7.39 3.28
N TYR A 103 -8.40 6.41 3.29
CA TYR A 103 -8.08 5.70 4.51
C TYR A 103 -7.32 6.61 5.49
N ARG A 104 -7.70 6.51 6.77
CA ARG A 104 -7.01 7.16 7.88
C ARG A 104 -6.71 6.09 8.92
N PRO A 105 -5.46 6.02 9.42
CA PRO A 105 -5.09 5.07 10.47
C PRO A 105 -6.05 5.13 11.67
N ALA A 106 -6.49 3.96 12.12
CA ALA A 106 -7.35 3.85 13.29
C ALA A 106 -6.49 3.63 14.53
N ILE A 107 -6.37 4.67 15.36
CA ILE A 107 -5.57 4.66 16.58
C ILE A 107 -6.51 4.41 17.77
N SER A 108 -6.34 3.29 18.45
CA SER A 108 -7.08 3.01 19.70
C SER A 108 -6.55 3.87 20.84
N ALA A 109 -7.36 4.04 21.90
CA ALA A 109 -6.94 4.81 23.08
C ALA A 109 -5.62 4.28 23.68
N GLN A 110 -5.48 2.96 23.79
CA GLN A 110 -4.24 2.32 24.28
C GLN A 110 -3.03 2.63 23.39
N LYS A 111 -3.20 2.58 22.05
CA LYS A 111 -2.12 2.93 21.12
C LYS A 111 -1.78 4.42 21.18
N GLN A 112 -2.79 5.28 21.36
CA GLN A 112 -2.58 6.72 21.52
C GLN A 112 -1.79 7.04 22.80
N GLU A 113 -2.10 6.36 23.91
CA GLU A 113 -1.34 6.48 25.15
C GLU A 113 0.13 6.05 24.95
N MET A 114 0.36 4.93 24.27
CA MET A 114 1.71 4.47 23.95
C MET A 114 2.46 5.46 23.05
N ILE A 115 1.81 6.02 22.02
CA ILE A 115 2.35 7.09 21.18
C ILE A 115 2.80 8.27 22.05
N ASN A 116 1.94 8.74 22.95
CA ASN A 116 2.23 9.87 23.81
C ASN A 116 3.43 9.57 24.74
N ASN A 117 3.48 8.36 25.31
CA ASN A 117 4.56 7.93 26.20
C ASN A 117 5.90 7.84 25.46
N ILE A 118 5.94 7.26 24.25
CA ILE A 118 7.15 7.17 23.44
C ILE A 118 7.64 8.56 23.03
N LEU A 119 6.74 9.44 22.57
CA LEU A 119 7.10 10.80 22.18
C LEU A 119 7.61 11.62 23.37
N LYS A 120 7.01 11.45 24.55
CA LYS A 120 7.47 12.08 25.79
C LYS A 120 8.86 11.56 26.18
N LEU A 121 9.08 10.26 26.15
CA LEU A 121 10.36 9.65 26.46
C LEU A 121 11.49 10.17 25.56
N LEU A 122 11.22 10.30 24.25
CA LEU A 122 12.17 10.86 23.29
C LEU A 122 12.49 12.33 23.59
N LYS A 123 11.46 13.13 23.91
CA LYS A 123 11.60 14.54 24.29
C LYS A 123 12.37 14.74 25.60
N ASP A 124 12.14 13.88 26.59
CA ASP A 124 12.78 13.98 27.90
C ASP A 124 14.26 13.52 27.86
N ASN A 125 14.70 12.87 26.76
CA ASN A 125 16.07 12.36 26.58
C ASN A 125 16.72 12.86 25.28
N PRO A 126 16.87 14.18 25.07
CA PRO A 126 17.28 14.77 23.80
C PRO A 126 18.77 14.59 23.48
N THR A 127 19.61 14.08 24.37
CA THR A 127 21.04 13.83 24.08
C THR A 127 21.38 12.36 24.00
N ASN A 128 20.48 11.50 24.49
CA ASN A 128 20.65 10.05 24.47
C ASN A 128 19.29 9.36 24.35
N PRO A 129 18.60 9.51 23.20
CA PRO A 129 17.26 8.99 23.09
C PRO A 129 17.25 7.46 23.02
N PRO A 130 16.14 6.82 23.45
CA PRO A 130 16.01 5.38 23.48
C PRO A 130 16.29 4.70 22.13
N THR A 131 16.90 3.51 22.22
CA THR A 131 17.11 2.62 21.08
C THR A 131 15.81 1.92 20.68
N GLU A 132 15.75 1.43 19.44
CA GLU A 132 14.66 0.55 18.98
C GLU A 132 14.48 -0.67 19.90
N LYS A 133 15.61 -1.26 20.34
CA LYS A 133 15.61 -2.40 21.26
C LYS A 133 14.96 -2.05 22.59
N PHE A 134 15.35 -0.94 23.20
CA PHE A 134 14.78 -0.47 24.46
C PHE A 134 13.25 -0.29 24.36
N LEU A 135 12.77 0.33 23.27
CA LEU A 135 11.33 0.51 23.04
C LEU A 135 10.60 -0.82 22.90
N SER A 136 11.19 -1.81 22.22
CA SER A 136 10.59 -3.14 22.06
C SER A 136 10.52 -3.96 23.35
N GLU A 137 11.49 -3.77 24.25
CA GLU A 137 11.53 -4.42 25.57
C GLU A 137 10.60 -3.74 26.58
N THR A 138 10.47 -2.41 26.50
CA THR A 138 9.64 -1.61 27.42
C THR A 138 8.16 -1.65 27.07
N TYR A 139 7.84 -1.62 25.78
CA TYR A 139 6.46 -1.50 25.29
C TYR A 139 6.16 -2.64 24.31
N GLN A 140 5.36 -3.60 24.77
CA GLN A 140 4.89 -4.69 23.89
C GLN A 140 4.11 -4.11 22.71
N GLY A 141 4.50 -4.48 21.49
CA GLY A 141 3.87 -3.98 20.27
C GLY A 141 4.36 -2.60 19.81
N SER A 142 5.40 -2.02 20.41
CA SER A 142 5.93 -0.72 19.99
C SER A 142 6.44 -0.66 18.56
N GLN A 143 6.78 -1.80 17.94
CA GLN A 143 7.25 -1.86 16.55
C GLN A 143 6.26 -1.22 15.56
N GLU A 144 4.96 -1.48 15.69
CA GLU A 144 3.95 -0.85 14.81
C GLU A 144 3.82 0.65 15.09
N ILE A 145 3.98 1.08 16.33
CA ILE A 145 3.92 2.48 16.74
C ILE A 145 5.13 3.24 16.20
N VAL A 146 6.34 2.71 16.38
CA VAL A 146 7.58 3.28 15.85
C VAL A 146 7.50 3.42 14.32
N LYS A 147 7.02 2.38 13.63
CA LYS A 147 6.82 2.42 12.18
C LYS A 147 5.82 3.51 11.79
N TYR A 148 4.70 3.63 12.49
CA TYR A 148 3.70 4.69 12.29
C TYR A 148 4.31 6.08 12.49
N LEU A 149 5.05 6.31 13.59
CA LEU A 149 5.69 7.59 13.88
C LEU A 149 6.71 7.99 12.81
N LEU A 150 7.46 7.02 12.25
CA LEU A 150 8.35 7.24 11.11
C LEU A 150 7.57 7.60 9.84
N GLN A 151 6.45 6.92 9.57
CA GLN A 151 5.57 7.21 8.43
C GLN A 151 4.94 8.60 8.52
N GLU A 152 4.60 9.05 9.74
CA GLU A 152 4.10 10.40 10.03
C GLU A 152 5.20 11.45 10.11
N LYS A 153 6.48 11.05 10.04
CA LYS A 153 7.64 11.93 10.26
C LYS A 153 7.63 12.63 11.63
N LEU A 154 6.99 12.02 12.64
CA LEU A 154 7.02 12.51 14.02
C LEU A 154 8.34 12.18 14.71
N ILE A 155 8.97 11.08 14.28
CA ILE A 155 10.32 10.70 14.67
C ILE A 155 11.15 10.44 13.42
N VAL A 156 12.47 10.47 13.56
CA VAL A 156 13.41 10.03 12.53
C VAL A 156 14.43 9.07 13.13
N LYS A 157 14.97 8.20 12.26
CA LYS A 157 16.13 7.36 12.56
C LYS A 157 17.35 8.06 12.01
N LEU A 158 18.36 8.33 12.84
CA LEU A 158 19.62 8.89 12.35
C LEU A 158 20.41 7.80 11.62
N THR A 159 21.13 8.20 10.57
CA THR A 159 21.92 7.30 9.71
C THR A 159 23.02 6.56 10.47
N ASP A 160 23.51 7.13 11.57
CA ASP A 160 24.72 6.64 12.26
C ASP A 160 24.43 5.99 13.63
N GLY A 161 23.20 5.52 13.91
CA GLY A 161 22.93 4.83 15.17
C GLY A 161 21.58 4.12 15.32
N PRO A 162 21.42 3.30 16.37
CA PRO A 162 20.18 2.56 16.66
C PRO A 162 19.07 3.43 17.29
N ASN A 163 19.31 4.73 17.45
CA ASN A 163 18.48 5.65 18.22
C ASN A 163 17.48 6.40 17.33
N PHE A 164 16.30 6.70 17.90
CA PHE A 164 15.29 7.55 17.27
C PHE A 164 15.27 8.93 17.91
N TRP A 165 14.86 9.93 17.16
CA TRP A 165 14.78 11.31 17.62
C TRP A 165 13.44 11.92 17.26
N LYS A 166 12.92 12.81 18.10
CA LYS A 166 11.71 13.57 17.75
C LYS A 166 12.05 14.57 16.64
N ALA A 167 11.26 14.57 15.57
CA ALA A 167 11.58 15.35 14.37
C ALA A 167 11.65 16.87 14.61
N GLU A 168 10.84 17.40 15.54
CA GLU A 168 10.82 18.82 15.90
C GLU A 168 12.10 19.32 16.58
N GLU A 169 12.91 18.44 17.17
CA GLU A 169 14.09 18.83 17.97
C GLU A 169 15.41 18.77 17.18
N ILE A 170 15.38 18.27 15.95
CA ILE A 170 16.57 18.14 15.09
C ILE A 170 17.04 19.49 14.55
N PHE A 171 16.14 20.48 14.48
CA PHE A 171 16.50 21.84 14.06
C PHE A 171 17.38 22.59 15.09
N PHE A 172 17.42 22.16 16.35
CA PHE A 172 18.22 22.83 17.39
C PHE A 172 19.59 22.20 17.64
N SER A 173 19.88 21.03 17.09
CA SER A 173 21.14 20.29 17.34
C SER A 173 22.15 20.35 16.18
N VAL A 174 21.84 21.08 15.10
CA VAL A 174 22.71 21.22 13.89
C VAL A 174 23.09 22.69 13.63
N CYS A 175 23.05 23.55 14.66
CA CYS A 175 23.59 24.91 14.60
C CYS A 175 24.67 25.08 15.66
#